data_AF-A0A3D1S7Y9-F1
#
_entry.id   AF-A0A3D1S7Y9-F1
#
_cell.length_a   1.000
_cell.length_b   1.000
_cell.length_c   1.000
_cell.angle_alpha   90.00
_cell.angle_beta   90.00
_cell.angle_gamma   90.00
#
_symmetry.space_group_name_H-M   'P 1'
#
loop_
_entity.id
_entity.type
_entity.pdbx_description
1 polymer ?
#
loop_
_entity_poly.entity_id
_entity_poly.type
_entity_poly.pdbx_seq_one_letter_code
_entity_poly.pdbx_strand_id
1 'polypeptide(L)'
;MSQAASSFINIGERTNVTGSAMFKRLILEEDYETALEVAKQQVENGAQIIDINMDEAMLDSEAAMVRFLNLIASEPDISRVPIMIDSSKWSVIEAGLKCVQGKSVVNSISLKEGKEPFIAQAKLIKRYGAATVVMAFDETGQADTVERKFDICER
;
A
#
# COMPACT_ATOMS: atom_id res chain seq x y z
N MET A 1 27.85 8.65 11.12
CA MET A 1 26.95 9.33 12.08
C MET A 1 25.62 8.61 11.99
N SER A 2 25.12 8.00 13.07
CA SER A 2 23.79 7.40 13.05
C SER A 2 22.78 8.54 12.94
N GLN A 3 22.21 8.71 11.75
CA GLN A 3 21.05 9.57 11.59
C GLN A 3 19.98 8.98 12.52
N ALA A 4 19.58 9.73 13.55
CA ALA A 4 18.44 9.35 14.36
C ALA A 4 17.30 9.07 13.38
N ALA A 5 16.76 7.84 13.41
CA ALA A 5 15.59 7.52 12.61
C ALA A 5 14.56 8.62 12.86
N SER A 6 14.05 9.25 11.80
CA SER A 6 12.99 10.25 11.92
C SER A 6 11.91 9.71 12.85
N SER A 7 11.52 10.47 13.87
CA SER A 7 10.51 10.03 14.85
C SER A 7 9.12 9.88 14.22
N PHE A 8 8.91 10.40 13.01
CA PHE A 8 7.68 10.28 12.24
C PHE A 8 8.01 9.99 10.76
N ILE A 9 7.25 9.09 10.14
CA ILE A 9 7.42 8.69 8.74
C ILE A 9 6.19 9.18 7.98
N ASN A 10 6.36 10.11 7.05
CA ASN A 10 5.26 10.57 6.20
C ASN A 10 5.00 9.55 5.08
N ILE A 11 3.75 9.09 4.97
CA ILE A 11 3.28 8.24 3.87
C ILE A 11 2.44 9.10 2.93
N GLY A 12 2.82 9.18 1.66
CA GLY A 12 2.07 9.93 0.65
C GLY A 12 0.79 9.19 0.24
N GLU A 13 -0.37 9.81 0.46
CA GLU A 13 -1.70 9.23 0.26
C GLU A 13 -2.37 9.55 -1.10
N ARG A 14 -1.80 10.46 -1.90
CA ARG A 14 -2.51 11.05 -3.06
C ARG A 14 -2.58 10.15 -4.28
N THR A 15 -1.80 9.07 -4.29
CA THR A 15 -1.76 8.00 -5.29
C THR A 15 -2.79 6.91 -5.01
N ASN A 16 -4.01 7.35 -4.66
CA ASN A 16 -5.10 6.49 -4.23
C ASN A 16 -6.36 6.79 -5.06
N VAL A 17 -6.82 5.82 -5.86
CA VAL A 17 -7.98 5.96 -6.74
C VAL A 17 -9.27 6.22 -5.93
N THR A 18 -9.40 5.64 -4.73
CA THR A 18 -10.57 5.86 -3.87
C THR A 18 -10.49 7.22 -3.14
N GLY A 19 -9.29 7.65 -2.75
CA GLY A 19 -9.08 8.85 -1.91
C GLY A 19 -8.81 10.16 -2.67
N SER A 20 -8.41 10.10 -3.95
CA SER A 20 -8.00 11.26 -4.75
C SER A 20 -8.74 11.32 -6.07
N ALA A 21 -9.69 12.26 -6.18
CA ALA A 21 -10.48 12.47 -7.39
C ALA A 21 -9.61 12.78 -8.63
N MET A 22 -8.51 13.50 -8.42
CA MET A 22 -7.55 13.78 -9.48
C MET A 22 -6.83 12.50 -9.93
N PHE A 23 -6.27 11.74 -9.00
CA PHE A 23 -5.56 10.50 -9.34
C PHE A 23 -6.48 9.47 -9.99
N LYS A 24 -7.71 9.32 -9.48
CA LYS A 24 -8.77 8.51 -10.08
C LYS A 24 -8.98 8.83 -11.56
N ARG A 25 -9.15 10.13 -11.87
CA ARG A 25 -9.34 10.57 -13.26
C ARG A 25 -8.14 10.16 -14.13
N LEU A 26 -6.92 10.42 -13.67
CA LEU A 26 -5.70 10.10 -14.41
C LEU A 26 -5.59 8.61 -14.72
N ILE A 27 -5.85 7.74 -13.75
CA ILE A 27 -5.79 6.28 -13.95
C ILE A 27 -6.90 5.80 -14.90
N LEU A 28 -8.13 6.33 -14.77
CA LEU A 28 -9.25 5.97 -15.65
C LEU A 28 -9.06 6.46 -17.09
N GLU A 29 -8.36 7.58 -17.28
CA GLU A 29 -8.01 8.14 -18.60
C GLU A 29 -6.69 7.58 -19.15
N GLU A 30 -6.04 6.66 -18.44
CA GLU A 30 -4.72 6.11 -18.74
C GLU A 30 -3.60 7.16 -18.88
N ASP A 31 -3.75 8.33 -18.25
CA ASP A 31 -2.75 9.38 -18.15
C ASP A 31 -1.74 9.06 -17.04
N TYR A 32 -0.96 8.00 -17.26
CA TYR A 32 0.02 7.51 -16.31
C TYR A 32 1.22 8.43 -16.15
N GLU A 33 1.54 9.25 -17.17
CA GLU A 33 2.62 10.24 -17.10
C GLU A 33 2.29 11.29 -16.03
N THR A 34 1.09 11.89 -16.09
CA THR A 34 0.66 12.84 -15.06
C THR A 34 0.44 12.14 -13.71
N ALA A 35 0.05 10.86 -13.69
CA ALA A 35 -0.08 10.10 -12.45
C ALA A 35 1.27 9.90 -11.74
N LEU A 36 2.37 9.69 -12.48
CA LEU A 36 3.73 9.63 -11.93
C LEU A 36 4.14 10.96 -11.30
N GLU A 37 3.76 12.09 -11.90
CA GLU A 37 4.01 13.41 -11.31
C GLU A 37 3.34 13.57 -9.94
N VAL A 38 2.15 12.98 -9.72
CA VAL A 38 1.51 12.98 -8.39
C VAL A 38 2.38 12.22 -7.37
N ALA A 39 2.93 11.07 -7.74
CA ALA A 39 3.83 10.31 -6.88
C ALA A 39 5.12 11.08 -6.60
N LYS A 40 5.75 11.63 -7.65
CA LYS A 40 6.99 12.42 -7.57
C LYS A 40 6.85 13.63 -6.66
N GLN A 41 5.79 14.42 -6.84
CA GLN A 41 5.51 15.60 -6.01
C GLN A 41 5.39 15.23 -4.52
N GLN A 42 4.84 14.06 -4.18
CA GLN A 42 4.77 13.64 -2.78
C GLN A 42 6.16 13.36 -2.20
N VAL A 43 7.03 12.69 -2.95
CA VAL A 43 8.42 12.44 -2.53
C VAL A 43 9.20 13.75 -2.40
N GLU A 44 9.05 14.67 -3.34
CA GLU A 44 9.68 16.01 -3.30
C GLU A 44 9.21 16.83 -2.10
N ASN A 45 7.95 16.67 -1.69
CA ASN A 45 7.37 17.30 -0.51
C ASN A 45 7.63 16.52 0.80
N GLY A 46 8.51 15.53 0.79
CA GLY A 46 9.02 14.87 2.00
C GLY A 46 8.29 13.58 2.40
N ALA A 47 7.47 13.00 1.53
CA ALA A 47 6.97 11.65 1.73
C ALA A 47 8.14 10.65 1.70
N GLN A 48 8.21 9.79 2.71
CA GLN A 48 9.27 8.80 2.88
C GLN A 48 8.81 7.41 2.43
N ILE A 49 7.51 7.23 2.22
CA ILE A 49 6.84 6.06 1.63
C ILE A 49 5.72 6.61 0.75
N ILE A 50 5.41 5.94 -0.37
CA ILE A 50 4.25 6.27 -1.20
C ILE A 50 3.23 5.13 -1.12
N ASP A 51 1.99 5.45 -0.76
CA ASP A 51 0.85 4.52 -0.74
C ASP A 51 0.19 4.48 -2.12
N ILE A 52 0.04 3.28 -2.70
CA ILE A 52 -0.52 3.07 -4.02
C ILE A 52 -1.79 2.24 -3.87
N ASN A 53 -2.94 2.83 -4.23
CA ASN A 53 -4.22 2.15 -4.21
C ASN A 53 -4.91 2.24 -5.58
N MET A 54 -5.22 1.08 -6.16
CA MET A 54 -5.87 0.92 -7.46
C MET A 54 -7.25 0.23 -7.36
N ASP A 55 -7.84 0.20 -6.17
CA ASP A 55 -9.16 -0.36 -5.95
C ASP A 55 -10.23 0.58 -6.51
N GLU A 56 -10.91 0.12 -7.56
CA GLU A 56 -12.05 0.79 -8.20
C GLU A 56 -12.87 -0.25 -8.95
N ALA A 57 -14.20 -0.13 -8.94
CA ALA A 57 -15.10 -1.10 -9.54
C ALA A 57 -14.96 -1.18 -11.06
N MET A 58 -14.58 -0.06 -11.70
CA MET A 58 -14.41 0.06 -13.15
C MET A 58 -13.01 -0.32 -13.65
N LEU A 59 -12.07 -0.65 -12.76
CA LEU A 59 -10.69 -0.97 -13.12
C LEU A 59 -10.37 -2.46 -12.94
N ASP A 60 -9.53 -2.98 -13.83
CA ASP A 60 -8.71 -4.15 -13.48
C ASP A 60 -7.62 -3.69 -12.50
N SER A 61 -7.95 -3.74 -11.20
CA SER A 61 -7.06 -3.28 -10.12
C SER A 61 -5.72 -4.01 -10.12
N GLU A 62 -5.68 -5.29 -10.51
CA GLU A 62 -4.44 -6.07 -10.52
C GLU A 62 -3.53 -5.59 -11.65
N ALA A 63 -4.07 -5.46 -12.87
CA ALA A 63 -3.33 -4.95 -14.01
C ALA A 63 -2.88 -3.49 -13.81
N ALA A 64 -3.74 -2.63 -13.25
CA ALA A 64 -3.42 -1.24 -12.95
C ALA A 64 -2.31 -1.11 -11.90
N MET A 65 -2.36 -1.91 -10.84
CA MET A 65 -1.31 -1.98 -9.80
C MET A 65 0.04 -2.36 -10.42
N VAL A 66 0.08 -3.47 -11.16
CA VAL A 66 1.31 -3.95 -11.82
C VAL A 66 1.86 -2.91 -12.79
N ARG A 67 1.01 -2.32 -13.64
CA ARG A 67 1.42 -1.29 -14.60
C ARG A 67 2.03 -0.09 -13.90
N PHE A 68 1.38 0.45 -12.88
CA PHE A 68 1.86 1.65 -12.21
C PHE A 68 3.14 1.40 -11.40
N LEU A 69 3.24 0.27 -10.72
CA LEU A 69 4.46 -0.10 -9.98
C LEU A 69 5.67 -0.27 -10.92
N ASN A 70 5.47 -0.85 -12.11
CA ASN A 70 6.54 -0.96 -13.11
C ASN A 70 6.99 0.41 -13.63
N LEU A 71 6.06 1.35 -13.81
CA LEU A 71 6.37 2.73 -14.21
C LEU A 71 7.12 3.49 -13.10
N ILE A 72 6.70 3.32 -11.84
CA ILE A 72 7.41 3.87 -10.67
C ILE A 72 8.85 3.34 -10.63
N ALA A 73 9.07 2.06 -10.94
CA ALA A 73 10.40 1.46 -10.94
C ALA A 73 11.33 2.06 -12.02
N SER A 74 10.79 2.62 -13.10
CA SER A 74 11.57 3.34 -14.11
C SER A 74 11.88 4.79 -13.76
N GLU A 75 11.29 5.34 -12.69
CA GLU A 75 11.48 6.72 -12.26
C GLU A 75 12.40 6.82 -11.02
N PRO A 76 13.67 7.24 -11.16
CA PRO A 76 14.65 7.28 -10.06
C PRO A 76 14.23 8.17 -8.88
N ASP A 77 13.52 9.26 -9.15
CA ASP A 77 13.07 10.22 -8.14
C ASP A 77 12.02 9.62 -7.20
N ILE A 78 11.26 8.63 -7.69
CA ILE A 78 10.19 7.95 -6.95
C ILE A 78 10.71 6.65 -6.35
N SER A 79 11.39 5.82 -7.14
CA SER A 79 11.89 4.48 -6.73
C SER A 79 12.92 4.50 -5.59
N ARG A 80 13.45 5.67 -5.23
CA ARG A 80 14.32 5.84 -4.05
C ARG A 80 13.61 5.70 -2.70
N VAL A 81 12.28 5.76 -2.65
CA VAL A 81 11.49 5.53 -1.42
C VAL A 81 10.69 4.21 -1.50
N PRO A 82 10.45 3.53 -0.37
CA PRO A 82 9.60 2.35 -0.34
C PRO A 82 8.18 2.61 -0.82
N ILE A 83 7.57 1.57 -1.38
CA ILE A 83 6.17 1.57 -1.80
C ILE A 83 5.31 0.80 -0.80
N MET A 84 4.19 1.40 -0.42
CA MET A 84 3.10 0.75 0.29
C MET A 84 2.03 0.32 -0.73
N ILE A 85 1.80 -0.99 -0.84
CA ILE A 85 0.84 -1.59 -1.76
C ILE A 85 -0.50 -1.67 -1.03
N ASP A 86 -1.44 -0.82 -1.42
CA ASP A 86 -2.75 -0.70 -0.78
C ASP A 86 -3.86 -1.32 -1.62
N SER A 87 -4.51 -2.35 -1.06
CA SER A 87 -5.71 -2.95 -1.64
C SER A 87 -6.47 -3.78 -0.62
N SER A 88 -7.79 -3.83 -0.79
CA SER A 88 -8.68 -4.76 -0.09
C SER A 88 -8.61 -6.20 -0.65
N LYS A 89 -7.99 -6.41 -1.81
CA LYS A 89 -7.92 -7.71 -2.51
C LYS A 89 -6.51 -8.29 -2.39
N TRP A 90 -6.40 -9.47 -1.79
CA TRP A 90 -5.10 -10.16 -1.67
C TRP A 90 -4.40 -10.40 -3.01
N SER A 91 -5.14 -10.67 -4.10
CA SER A 91 -4.55 -10.90 -5.42
C SER A 91 -3.80 -9.67 -5.94
N VAL A 92 -4.34 -8.47 -5.72
CA VAL A 92 -3.72 -7.20 -6.09
C VAL A 92 -2.46 -6.95 -5.27
N ILE A 93 -2.52 -7.19 -3.95
CA ILE A 93 -1.35 -7.10 -3.06
C ILE A 93 -0.25 -8.04 -3.56
N GLU A 94 -0.58 -9.31 -3.81
CA GLU A 94 0.39 -10.31 -4.21
C GLU A 94 0.98 -10.03 -5.61
N ALA A 95 0.17 -9.52 -6.54
CA ALA A 95 0.67 -9.06 -7.84
C ALA A 95 1.67 -7.90 -7.67
N GLY A 96 1.36 -6.93 -6.82
CA GLY A 96 2.30 -5.85 -6.49
C GLY A 96 3.59 -6.36 -5.84
N LEU A 97 3.50 -7.29 -4.89
CA LEU A 97 4.66 -7.89 -4.22
C LEU A 97 5.61 -8.62 -5.18
N LYS A 98 5.08 -9.19 -6.27
CA LYS A 98 5.89 -9.85 -7.32
C LYS A 98 6.65 -8.85 -8.21
N CYS A 99 6.20 -7.60 -8.27
CA CYS A 99 6.73 -6.59 -9.17
C CYS A 99 7.67 -5.58 -8.49
N VAL A 100 7.44 -5.27 -7.21
CA VAL A 100 8.28 -4.30 -6.49
C VAL A 100 9.69 -4.84 -6.27
N GLN A 101 10.68 -4.04 -6.67
CA GLN A 101 12.08 -4.27 -6.32
C GLN A 101 12.41 -3.59 -5.00
N GLY A 102 13.10 -4.31 -4.11
CA GLY A 102 13.41 -3.82 -2.76
C GLY A 102 12.29 -4.11 -1.76
N LYS A 103 12.35 -3.46 -0.59
CA LYS A 103 11.43 -3.73 0.52
C LYS A 103 10.17 -2.88 0.39
N SER A 104 9.02 -3.53 0.20
CA SER A 104 7.69 -2.90 0.19
C SER A 104 6.99 -3.02 1.55
N VAL A 105 5.86 -2.32 1.68
CA VAL A 105 4.92 -2.45 2.79
C VAL A 105 3.57 -2.91 2.23
N VAL A 106 2.97 -3.93 2.83
CA VAL A 106 1.60 -4.34 2.51
C VAL A 106 0.61 -3.52 3.34
N ASN A 107 -0.38 -2.95 2.67
CA ASN A 107 -1.54 -2.30 3.28
C ASN A 107 -2.81 -2.98 2.74
N SER A 108 -3.40 -3.95 3.44
CA SER A 108 -3.05 -4.47 4.75
C SER A 108 -3.53 -5.92 4.89
N ILE A 109 -3.26 -6.55 6.03
CA ILE A 109 -3.89 -7.80 6.44
C ILE A 109 -4.69 -7.61 7.74
N SER A 110 -5.61 -8.52 8.02
CA SER A 110 -6.43 -8.46 9.25
C SER A 110 -6.99 -9.83 9.62
N LEU A 111 -7.63 -9.93 10.79
CA LEU A 111 -8.34 -11.14 11.23
C LEU A 111 -9.79 -11.19 10.70
N LYS A 112 -10.21 -10.28 9.82
CA LYS A 112 -11.58 -10.19 9.26
C LYS A 112 -12.09 -11.51 8.70
N GLU A 113 -11.25 -12.24 7.99
CA GLU A 113 -11.57 -13.54 7.38
C GLU A 113 -11.13 -14.72 8.26
N GLY A 114 -10.75 -14.45 9.51
CA GLY A 114 -10.27 -15.43 10.48
C GLY A 114 -8.76 -15.63 10.48
N LYS A 115 -8.31 -16.46 11.42
CA LYS A 115 -6.89 -16.72 11.69
C LYS A 115 -6.16 -17.43 10.55
N GLU A 116 -6.83 -18.35 9.85
CA GLU A 116 -6.18 -19.15 8.80
C GLU A 116 -5.72 -18.29 7.60
N PRO A 117 -6.59 -17.45 6.99
CA PRO A 117 -6.17 -16.51 5.95
C PRO A 117 -5.08 -15.55 6.44
N PHE A 118 -5.24 -14.97 7.64
CA PHE A 118 -4.26 -14.04 8.22
C PHE A 118 -2.85 -14.66 8.30
N ILE A 119 -2.73 -15.89 8.82
CA ILE A 119 -1.44 -16.58 8.93
C ILE A 119 -0.88 -16.95 7.55
N ALA A 120 -1.73 -17.36 6.60
CA ALA A 120 -1.30 -17.69 5.24
C ALA A 120 -0.72 -16.45 4.52
N GLN A 121 -1.43 -15.32 4.60
CA GLN A 121 -1.00 -14.03 4.05
C GLN A 121 0.27 -13.55 4.75
N ALA A 122 0.34 -13.53 6.09
CA ALA A 122 1.53 -13.13 6.83
C ALA A 122 2.78 -13.98 6.48
N LYS A 123 2.61 -15.29 6.26
CA LYS A 123 3.71 -16.16 5.78
C LYS A 123 4.15 -15.81 4.37
N LEU A 124 3.23 -15.44 3.47
CA LEU A 124 3.58 -14.95 2.13
C LEU A 124 4.33 -13.63 2.20
N ILE A 125 3.83 -12.65 2.94
CA ILE A 125 4.50 -11.35 3.16
C ILE A 125 5.93 -11.56 3.66
N LYS A 126 6.11 -12.43 4.67
CA LYS A 126 7.42 -12.79 5.20
C LYS A 126 8.33 -13.42 4.14
N ARG A 127 7.80 -14.25 3.24
CA ARG A 127 8.56 -14.85 2.14
C ARG A 127 8.98 -13.81 1.09
N TYR A 128 8.12 -12.85 0.78
CA TYR A 128 8.47 -11.71 -0.09
C TYR A 128 9.42 -10.70 0.57
N GLY A 129 9.62 -10.77 1.90
CA GLY A 129 10.51 -9.86 2.63
C GLY A 129 9.91 -8.47 2.88
N ALA A 130 8.59 -8.32 2.71
CA ALA A 130 7.87 -7.06 2.90
C ALA A 130 7.52 -6.80 4.38
N ALA A 131 7.32 -5.54 4.73
CA ALA A 131 6.61 -5.16 5.96
C ALA A 131 5.09 -5.23 5.75
N THR A 132 4.28 -5.12 6.80
CA THR A 132 2.82 -5.08 6.68
C THR A 132 2.19 -4.19 7.73
N VAL A 133 1.13 -3.50 7.33
CA VAL A 133 0.11 -2.95 8.21
C VAL A 133 -0.82 -4.10 8.61
N VAL A 134 -1.17 -4.15 9.89
CA VAL A 134 -2.19 -5.06 10.43
C VAL A 134 -3.35 -4.21 10.92
N MET A 135 -4.52 -4.38 10.34
CA MET A 135 -5.70 -3.63 10.75
C MET A 135 -6.28 -4.22 12.03
N ALA A 136 -6.70 -3.36 12.95
CA ALA A 136 -7.52 -3.74 14.09
C ALA A 136 -8.96 -4.05 13.62
N PHE A 137 -9.10 -5.16 12.89
CA PHE A 137 -10.34 -5.70 12.33
C PHE A 137 -10.27 -7.22 12.46
N ASP A 138 -11.26 -7.82 13.10
CA ASP A 138 -11.34 -9.27 13.27
C ASP A 138 -12.69 -9.83 12.79
N GLU A 139 -12.97 -11.10 13.13
CA GLU A 139 -14.18 -11.82 12.72
C GLU A 139 -15.49 -11.14 13.20
N THR A 140 -15.40 -10.25 14.19
CA THR A 140 -16.53 -9.51 14.77
C THR A 140 -16.70 -8.10 14.21
N GLY A 141 -15.77 -7.64 13.37
CA GLY A 141 -15.82 -6.32 12.76
C GLY A 141 -14.60 -5.45 13.05
N GLN A 142 -14.71 -4.18 12.68
CA GLN A 142 -13.68 -3.17 12.91
C GLN A 142 -13.67 -2.74 14.38
N ALA A 143 -12.49 -2.60 14.99
CA ALA A 143 -12.37 -2.07 16.34
C ALA A 143 -12.70 -0.58 16.39
N ASP A 144 -13.82 -0.25 17.01
CA ASP A 144 -14.31 1.11 17.25
C ASP A 144 -13.97 1.63 18.67
N THR A 145 -13.87 0.75 19.67
CA THR A 145 -13.42 1.12 21.04
C THR A 145 -11.92 0.97 21.25
N VAL A 146 -11.39 1.62 22.30
CA VAL A 146 -9.97 1.55 22.67
C VAL A 146 -9.59 0.12 23.07
N GLU A 147 -10.42 -0.53 23.88
CA GLU A 147 -10.22 -1.90 24.37
C GLU A 147 -10.16 -2.86 23.19
N ARG A 148 -11.10 -2.76 22.26
CA ARG A 148 -11.13 -3.57 21.04
C ARG A 148 -9.87 -3.39 20.18
N LYS A 149 -9.33 -2.17 20.09
CA LYS A 149 -8.08 -1.92 19.36
C LYS A 149 -6.90 -2.63 20.02
N PHE A 150 -6.83 -2.63 21.36
CA PHE A 150 -5.77 -3.36 22.08
C PHE A 150 -5.94 -4.87 21.94
N ASP A 151 -7.14 -5.40 22.17
CA ASP A 151 -7.42 -6.84 22.13
C ASP A 151 -7.04 -7.48 20.79
N ILE A 152 -7.39 -6.82 19.67
CA ILE A 152 -7.08 -7.35 18.34
C ILE A 152 -5.58 -7.26 18.05
N CYS A 153 -4.93 -6.15 18.42
CA CYS A 153 -3.51 -5.95 18.14
C CYS A 153 -2.59 -6.84 19.00
N GLU A 154 -3.02 -7.26 20.19
CA GLU A 154 -2.26 -8.16 21.06
C GLU A 154 -2.28 -9.62 20.58
N ARG A 155 -3.39 -10.07 19.96
CA ARG A 155 -3.64 -11.45 19.52
C ARG A 155 -2.79 -11.89 18.32
#